data_AF-A0A523BMC8-F1
#
_entry.id   AF-A0A523BMC8-F1
#
_cell.length_a   1.000
_cell.length_b   1.000
_cell.length_c   1.000
_cell.angle_alpha   90.00
_cell.angle_beta   90.00
_cell.angle_gamma   90.00
#
_symmetry.space_group_name_H-M   'P 1'
#
loop_
_entity.id
_entity.type
_entity.pdbx_description
1 polymer ?
#
loop_
_entity_poly.entity_id
_entity_poly.type
_entity_poly.pdbx_seq_one_letter_code
_entity_poly.pdbx_strand_id
1 'polypeptide(L)' 'MVKLRLKVGPKGQIVIPNVSREKYGIKGNDYVLVEVKDKELVIIRAPSIEETLEWIKLRRRRLKAKQANLGDLAEVDLEE' A
#
# COMPACT_ATOMS: atom_id res chain seq x y z
N MET A 1 17.35 -14.59 2.78
CA MET A 1 15.90 -14.80 3.02
C MET A 1 15.74 -15.42 4.38
N VAL A 2 15.07 -14.78 5.35
CA VAL A 2 14.94 -15.30 6.72
C VAL A 2 13.53 -15.85 6.88
N LYS A 3 13.41 -17.15 7.23
CA LYS A 3 12.13 -17.79 7.53
C LYS A 3 12.02 -17.95 9.05
N LEU A 4 11.08 -17.24 9.65
CA LEU A 4 10.76 -17.37 11.08
C LEU A 4 9.48 -18.18 11.22
N ARG A 5 9.51 -19.23 12.05
CA ARG A 5 8.31 -20.00 12.39
C ARG A 5 7.68 -19.38 13.65
N LEU A 6 6.47 -18.83 13.51
CA LEU A 6 5.74 -18.20 14.60
C LEU A 6 4.50 -19.02 14.94
N LYS A 7 4.13 -19.04 16.21
CA LYS A 7 2.88 -19.67 16.67
C LYS A 7 1.74 -18.67 16.54
N VAL A 8 0.64 -19.13 15.94
CA VAL A 8 -0.62 -18.37 15.90
C VAL A 8 -1.26 -18.42 17.28
N GLY A 9 -1.62 -17.27 17.83
CA GLY A 9 -2.30 -17.17 19.12
C GLY A 9 -3.77 -17.63 19.02
N PRO A 10 -4.48 -17.71 20.16
CA PRO A 10 -5.82 -18.28 20.25
C PRO A 10 -6.89 -17.56 19.42
N LYS A 11 -6.65 -16.31 19.03
CA LYS A 11 -7.56 -15.49 18.20
C LYS A 11 -7.05 -15.28 16.75
N GLY A 12 -6.08 -16.09 16.30
CA GLY A 12 -5.47 -15.87 14.98
C GLY A 12 -4.37 -14.79 14.96
N GLN A 13 -4.00 -14.24 16.12
CA GLN A 13 -2.98 -13.20 16.23
C GLN A 13 -1.56 -13.75 15.99
N ILE A 14 -0.78 -13.07 15.17
CA ILE A 14 0.63 -13.37 14.92
C ILE A 14 1.46 -12.24 15.52
N VAL A 15 2.42 -12.57 16.38
CA VAL A 15 3.33 -11.58 16.95
C VAL A 15 4.43 -11.29 15.95
N ILE A 16 4.52 -10.05 15.47
CA ILE A 16 5.62 -9.61 14.61
C ILE A 16 6.86 -9.36 15.48
N PRO A 17 7.97 -10.10 15.29
CA PRO A 17 9.18 -9.92 16.08
C PRO A 17 9.82 -8.54 15.88
N ASN A 18 10.50 -8.03 16.91
CA ASN A 18 11.15 -6.70 16.88
C ASN A 18 12.07 -6.51 15.68
N VAL A 19 12.86 -7.54 15.34
CA VAL A 19 13.80 -7.52 14.19
C VAL A 19 13.07 -7.20 12.87
N SER A 20 11.85 -7.73 12.68
CA SER A 20 11.03 -7.42 11.52
C SER A 20 10.41 -6.03 11.62
N ARG A 21 9.96 -5.63 12.82
CA ARG A 21 9.36 -4.31 13.03
C ARG A 21 10.32 -3.16 12.74
N GLU A 22 11.56 -3.27 13.19
CA GLU A 22 12.59 -2.25 12.96
C GLU A 22 12.94 -2.15 11.47
N LYS A 23 13.09 -3.29 10.80
CA LYS A 23 13.42 -3.32 9.37
C LYS A 23 12.35 -2.68 8.49
N TYR A 24 11.07 -2.87 8.83
CA TYR A 24 9.94 -2.34 8.07
C TYR A 24 9.36 -1.04 8.65
N GLY A 25 9.96 -0.50 9.72
CA GLY A 25 9.54 0.75 10.35
C GLY A 25 8.14 0.72 10.99
N ILE A 26 7.65 -0.47 11.39
CA ILE A 26 6.30 -0.63 11.94
C ILE A 26 6.31 -0.32 13.44
N LYS A 27 5.70 0.82 13.81
CA LYS A 27 5.63 1.27 15.21
C LYS A 27 4.49 0.60 15.98
N GLY A 28 4.50 0.75 17.31
CA GLY A 28 3.40 0.24 18.16
C GLY A 28 2.15 1.07 17.93
N ASN A 29 0.98 0.42 17.82
CA ASN A 29 -0.29 1.05 17.45
C ASN A 29 -0.33 1.65 16.03
N ASP A 30 0.57 1.21 15.15
CA ASP A 30 0.59 1.62 13.76
C ASP A 30 -0.37 0.77 12.92
N TYR A 31 -0.88 1.34 11.83
CA TYR A 31 -1.72 0.61 10.89
C TYR A 31 -0.85 -0.14 9.88
N VAL A 32 -1.26 -1.36 9.55
CA VAL A 32 -0.63 -2.18 8.52
C VAL A 32 -1.65 -2.58 7.48
N LEU A 33 -1.22 -2.64 6.23
CA LEU A 33 -1.99 -3.20 5.13
C LEU A 33 -1.66 -4.68 5.01
N VAL A 34 -2.69 -5.50 4.82
CA VAL A 34 -2.57 -6.93 4.63
C VAL A 34 -3.07 -7.27 3.25
N GLU A 35 -2.17 -7.67 2.37
CA GLU A 35 -2.52 -8.19 1.05
C GLU A 35 -2.58 -9.70 1.10
N VAL A 36 -3.72 -10.24 0.67
CA VAL A 36 -3.93 -11.68 0.51
C VAL A 36 -3.58 -12.05 -0.92
N LYS A 37 -2.56 -12.89 -1.09
CA LYS A 37 -2.20 -13.54 -2.35
C LYS A 37 -2.54 -15.02 -2.26
N ASP A 38 -2.56 -15.74 -3.39
CA ASP A 38 -2.98 -17.15 -3.45
C ASP A 38 -2.31 -18.07 -2.42
N LYS A 39 -1.04 -17.81 -2.08
CA LYS A 39 -0.26 -18.65 -1.16
C LYS A 39 0.43 -17.88 -0.04
N GLU A 40 0.27 -16.56 0.00
CA GLU A 40 1.07 -15.70 0.87
C GLU A 40 0.23 -14.56 1.44
N LEU A 41 0.49 -14.22 2.70
CA LEU A 41 -0.06 -13.04 3.35
C LEU A 41 1.07 -12.00 3.47
N VAL A 42 0.93 -10.90 2.75
CA VAL A 42 1.96 -9.84 2.72
C VAL A 42 1.51 -8.72 3.64
N ILE A 43 2.33 -8.42 4.64
CA ILE A 43 2.09 -7.31 5.57
C ILE A 43 2.98 -6.14 5.15
N ILE A 44 2.35 -4.99 4.90
CA ILE A 44 3.00 -3.77 4.43
C ILE A 44 2.69 -2.66 5.43
N ARG A 45 3.66 -1.77 5.69
CA ARG A 45 3.41 -0.56 6.48
C ARG A 45 2.35 0.28 5.76
N ALA A 46 1.33 0.75 6.48
CA ALA A 46 0.39 1.70 5.89
C ALA A 46 1.13 3.03 5.63
N PRO A 47 1.00 3.62 4.43
CA PRO A 47 1.57 4.94 4.16
C PRO A 47 0.90 5.97 5.06
N SER A 48 1.65 6.96 5.53
CA SER A 48 1.06 8.09 6.24
C SER A 48 0.21 8.96 5.30
N ILE A 49 -0.57 9.87 5.89
CA ILE A 49 -1.35 10.86 5.13
C ILE A 49 -0.40 11.72 4.29
N GLU A 50 0.69 12.21 4.89
CA GLU A 50 1.72 13.00 4.20
C GLU A 50 2.36 12.25 3.03
N GLU A 51 2.76 10.98 3.23
CA GLU A 51 3.36 10.16 2.17
C GLU A 51 2.37 9.92 1.03
N THR A 52 1.10 9.72 1.36
CA THR A 52 0.03 9.55 0.38
C THR A 52 -0.17 10.83 -0.43
N LEU A 53 -0.20 11.99 0.22
CA LEU A 53 -0.33 13.29 -0.46
C LEU A 53 0.87 13.59 -1.35
N GLU A 54 2.07 13.26 -0.90
CA GLU A 54 3.30 13.43 -1.68
C GLU A 54 3.31 12.52 -2.91
N TRP A 55 2.90 11.26 -2.76
CA TRP A 55 2.72 10.34 -3.88
C TRP A 55 1.72 10.88 -4.92
N ILE A 56 0.58 11.42 -4.50
CA ILE A 56 -0.40 12.03 -5.41
C ILE A 56 0.23 13.20 -6.18
N LYS A 57 0.96 14.09 -5.49
CA LYS A 57 1.64 15.24 -6.11
C LYS A 57 2.68 14.79 -7.13
N LEU A 58 3.54 13.83 -6.78
CA LEU A 58 4.56 13.28 -7.67
C LEU A 58 3.95 12.58 -8.88
N ARG A 59 2.86 11.83 -8.68
CA ARG A 59 2.13 11.18 -9.76
C ARG A 59 1.55 12.19 -10.74
N ARG A 60 0.95 13.28 -10.26
CA ARG A 60 0.47 14.40 -11.09
C ARG A 60 1.57 15.12 -11.86
N ARG A 61 2.79 15.18 -11.33
CA ARG A 61 3.94 15.74 -12.06
C ARG A 61 4.46 14.82 -13.17
N ARG A 62 4.48 13.51 -12.91
CA ARG A 62 4.93 12.49 -13.87
C ARG A 62 3.96 12.31 -15.03
N LEU A 63 2.67 12.31 -14.72
CA LEU A 63 1.65 12.40 -15.74
C LEU A 63 1.69 13.84 -16.27
N LYS A 64 2.24 14.07 -17.47
CA LYS A 64 1.98 15.31 -18.24
C LYS A 64 0.49 15.43 -18.64
N ALA A 65 -0.40 14.79 -17.89
CA ALA A 65 -1.82 14.78 -18.12
C ALA A 65 -2.36 16.16 -17.76
N LYS A 66 -2.99 16.81 -18.74
CA LYS A 66 -3.82 17.97 -18.48
C LYS A 66 -5.00 17.52 -17.63
N GLN A 67 -5.39 18.36 -16.68
CA GLN A 67 -6.67 18.19 -16.01
C GLN A 67 -7.76 18.35 -17.08
N ALA A 68 -8.53 17.28 -17.32
CA ALA A 68 -9.61 17.32 -18.29
C ALA A 68 -10.79 18.13 -17.74
N ASN A 69 -11.41 18.91 -18.61
CA ASN A 69 -12.68 19.57 -18.34
C ASN A 69 -13.84 18.66 -18.71
N LEU A 70 -15.01 18.95 -18.13
CA LEU A 70 -16.26 18.35 -18.55
C LEU A 70 -16.48 18.63 -20.04
N GLY A 71 -16.63 17.57 -20.84
CA GLY A 71 -16.82 17.65 -22.28
C GLY A 71 -15.57 17.36 -23.13
N ASP A 72 -14.37 17.28 -22.54
CA ASP A 72 -13.12 17.08 -23.30
C ASP A 72 -13.05 15.76 -24.09
N LEU A 73 -13.90 14.79 -23.74
CA LEU A 73 -14.02 13.49 -24.43
C LEU A 73 -15.37 13.32 -25.14
N ALA A 74 -16.18 14.38 -25.24
CA ALA A 74 -17.52 14.29 -25.81
C ALA A 74 -17.53 13.87 -27.29
N GLU A 75 -16.43 14.15 -28.01
CA GLU A 75 -16.26 13.84 -29.43
C GLU A 75 -15.25 12.69 -29.68
N VAL A 76 -14.70 12.09 -28.63
CA VAL A 76 -13.71 11.02 -28.75
C VAL A 76 -14.41 9.68 -28.54
N ASP A 77 -14.57 8.90 -29.61
CA ASP A 77 -14.96 7.50 -29.52
C ASP A 77 -13.72 6.63 -29.29
N LEU A 78 -13.78 5.77 -28.27
CA LEU A 78 -12.68 4.88 -27.87
C LEU A 78 -12.92 3.43 -28.28
N GLU A 79 -14.03 3.15 -28.99
CA GLU A 79 -14.43 1.82 -29.44
C GLU A 79 -14.31 1.63 -30.97
N GLU A 80 -13.18 2.02 -31.56
CA GLU A 80 -12.76 1.54 -32.89
C GLU A 80 -11.49 0.66 -32.81
#